data_AF-A0A660PQE5-F1
#
_entry.id   AF-A0A660PQE5-F1
#
_cell.length_a   1.000
_cell.length_b   1.000
_cell.length_c   1.000
_cell.angle_alpha   90.00
_cell.angle_beta   90.00
_cell.angle_gamma   90.00
#
_symmetry.space_group_name_H-M   'P 1'
#
loop_
_entity.id
_entity.type
_entity.pdbx_description
1 polymer ?
#
loop_
_entity_poly.entity_id
_entity_poly.type
_entity_poly.pdbx_seq_one_letter_code
_entity_poly.pdbx_strand_id
1 'polypeptide(L)'
;MKFVNVVFSILVLAILFTPIVNAQVDIFGKMDTVYAEISKIDNNNWSVTVSVTNDETVEGLSIPLKMTAGMNKIVADSAVYTGGRVENFTLKAFRPDTAIQCATLGMVANLGPTKNSLPPGTGRLVTLFVSSLENKPIEKLMVDTTTTHPNNSIMIVASTSNWGEHRLDTIKVEKRKELEIIPVFVVKKL
;
A
#
# COMPACT_ATOMS: atom_id res chain seq x y z
N MET A 1 24.65 31.30 -39.73
CA MET A 1 24.65 31.68 -38.30
C MET A 1 23.30 31.56 -37.59
N LYS A 2 22.15 31.90 -38.21
CA LYS A 2 20.84 31.83 -37.52
C LYS A 2 20.42 30.41 -37.05
N PHE A 3 20.79 29.37 -37.79
CA PHE A 3 20.44 27.98 -37.46
C PHE A 3 21.15 27.44 -36.21
N VAL A 4 22.40 27.84 -35.98
CA VAL A 4 23.19 27.39 -34.81
C VAL A 4 22.59 27.93 -33.51
N ASN A 5 22.13 29.18 -33.53
CA ASN A 5 21.51 29.80 -32.35
C ASN A 5 20.15 29.17 -32.00
N VAL A 6 19.38 28.70 -32.99
CA VAL A 6 18.10 28.02 -32.73
C VAL A 6 18.32 26.65 -32.09
N VAL A 7 19.30 25.89 -32.58
CA VAL A 7 19.65 24.58 -32.00
C VAL A 7 20.18 24.74 -30.57
N PHE A 8 21.01 25.75 -30.31
CA PHE A 8 21.53 26.02 -28.97
C PHE A 8 20.42 26.41 -27.99
N SER A 9 19.45 27.24 -28.41
CA SER A 9 18.31 27.62 -27.57
C SER A 9 17.38 26.45 -27.23
N ILE A 10 17.16 25.52 -28.18
CA ILE A 10 16.35 24.31 -27.91
C ILE A 10 17.07 23.37 -26.93
N LEU A 11 18.39 23.24 -27.04
CA LEU A 11 19.17 22.40 -26.13
C LEU A 11 19.18 22.96 -24.70
N VAL A 12 19.31 24.28 -24.54
CA VAL A 12 19.23 24.93 -23.22
C VAL A 12 17.84 24.77 -22.61
N LEU A 13 16.78 24.89 -23.42
CA LEU A 13 15.41 24.70 -22.94
C LEU A 13 15.16 23.24 -22.50
N ALA A 14 15.69 22.24 -23.22
CA ALA A 14 15.56 20.84 -22.85
C ALA A 14 16.28 20.48 -21.53
N ILE A 15 17.36 21.17 -21.20
CA ILE A 15 18.11 20.96 -19.93
C ILE A 15 17.36 21.58 -18.73
N LEU A 16 16.67 22.71 -18.94
CA LEU A 16 15.89 23.39 -17.90
C LEU A 16 14.57 22.69 -17.55
N PHE A 17 14.09 21.77 -18.41
CA PHE A 17 12.91 20.94 -18.17
C PHE A 17 13.26 19.49 -17.79
N THR A 18 14.39 19.25 -17.12
CA THR A 18 14.58 17.95 -16.48
C THR A 18 13.57 17.82 -15.34
N PRO A 19 12.64 16.84 -15.38
CA PRO A 19 11.75 16.61 -14.25
C PRO A 19 12.63 16.19 -13.08
N ILE A 20 12.60 16.96 -12.00
CA ILE A 20 13.14 16.54 -10.71
C ILE A 20 12.22 15.41 -10.24
N VAL A 21 12.57 14.17 -10.60
CA VAL A 21 11.94 12.99 -10.03
C VAL A 21 12.46 12.92 -8.60
N ASN A 22 11.69 13.43 -7.65
CA ASN A 22 11.92 13.17 -6.24
C ASN A 22 11.70 11.67 -6.02
N ALA A 23 12.78 10.89 -6.16
CA ALA A 23 12.81 9.53 -5.70
C ALA A 23 12.56 9.55 -4.19
N GLN A 24 11.54 8.84 -3.76
CA GLN A 24 11.25 8.65 -2.36
C GLN A 24 12.45 7.93 -1.73
N VAL A 25 13.14 8.59 -0.79
CA VAL A 25 14.32 8.02 -0.14
C VAL A 25 13.84 7.06 0.94
N ASP A 26 13.91 5.77 0.63
CA ASP A 26 13.79 4.73 1.65
C ASP A 26 15.09 4.66 2.45
N ILE A 27 14.99 4.70 3.78
CA ILE A 27 16.14 4.73 4.69
C ILE A 27 16.71 3.31 4.88
N PHE A 28 15.91 2.27 4.64
CA PHE A 28 16.29 0.88 4.91
C PHE A 28 16.89 0.15 3.69
N GLY A 29 16.62 0.63 2.48
CA GLY A 29 17.26 0.10 1.27
C GLY A 29 16.40 0.21 0.02
N LYS A 30 15.77 -0.90 -0.35
CA LYS A 30 14.91 -1.00 -1.54
C LYS A 30 13.52 -0.51 -1.20
N MET A 31 12.90 0.23 -2.12
CA MET A 31 11.52 0.65 -1.93
C MET A 31 10.59 -0.54 -1.71
N ASP A 32 9.94 -0.53 -0.55
CA ASP A 32 8.83 -1.40 -0.25
C ASP A 32 7.71 -1.27 -1.26
N THR A 33 7.05 -2.38 -1.58
CA THR A 33 5.97 -2.39 -2.55
C THR A 33 4.79 -3.20 -2.05
N VAL A 34 3.60 -2.58 -2.05
CA VAL A 34 2.32 -3.23 -1.83
C VAL A 34 1.67 -3.50 -3.18
N TYR A 35 1.29 -4.75 -3.42
CA TYR A 35 0.59 -5.15 -4.63
C TYR A 35 -0.88 -5.45 -4.34
N ALA A 36 -1.76 -5.08 -5.26
CA ALA A 36 -3.15 -5.51 -5.31
C ALA A 36 -3.38 -6.33 -6.58
N GLU A 37 -3.60 -7.63 -6.42
CA GLU A 37 -3.90 -8.58 -7.49
C GLU A 37 -5.42 -8.75 -7.59
N ILE A 38 -5.98 -8.34 -8.73
CA ILE A 38 -7.43 -8.40 -8.99
C ILE A 38 -7.75 -9.69 -9.74
N SER A 39 -8.75 -10.44 -9.26
CA SER A 39 -9.22 -11.64 -9.95
C SER A 39 -10.74 -11.72 -9.94
N LYS A 40 -11.32 -12.14 -11.06
CA LYS A 40 -12.76 -12.37 -11.19
C LYS A 40 -13.11 -13.75 -10.65
N ILE A 41 -14.09 -13.82 -9.75
CA ILE A 41 -14.62 -15.10 -9.24
C ILE A 41 -15.81 -15.51 -10.12
N ASP A 42 -16.76 -14.60 -10.28
CA ASP A 42 -17.90 -14.75 -11.18
C ASP A 42 -18.36 -13.36 -11.68
N ASN A 43 -19.55 -13.26 -12.27
CA ASN A 43 -20.05 -11.99 -12.82
C ASN A 43 -20.31 -10.91 -11.76
N ASN A 44 -20.61 -11.29 -10.52
CA ASN A 44 -21.02 -10.39 -9.46
C ASN A 44 -19.97 -10.31 -8.35
N ASN A 45 -19.02 -11.25 -8.31
CA ASN A 45 -18.04 -11.41 -7.24
C ASN A 45 -16.61 -11.38 -7.79
N TRP A 46 -15.75 -10.63 -7.12
CA TRP A 46 -14.34 -10.47 -7.43
C TRP A 46 -13.51 -10.59 -6.15
N SER A 47 -12.23 -10.92 -6.30
CA SER A 47 -11.26 -10.89 -5.20
C SER A 47 -10.15 -9.88 -5.46
N VAL A 48 -9.68 -9.26 -4.39
CA VAL A 48 -8.48 -8.42 -4.39
C VAL A 48 -7.49 -9.02 -3.40
N THR A 49 -6.42 -9.62 -3.90
CA THR A 49 -5.34 -10.18 -3.09
C THR A 49 -4.26 -9.14 -2.87
N VAL A 50 -4.07 -8.74 -1.62
CA VAL A 50 -3.03 -7.79 -1.23
C VAL A 50 -1.78 -8.55 -0.81
N SER A 51 -0.64 -8.19 -1.37
CA SER A 51 0.67 -8.72 -1.00
C SER A 51 1.66 -7.58 -0.77
N VAL A 52 2.75 -7.87 -0.08
CA VAL A 52 3.83 -6.90 0.16
C VAL A 52 5.17 -7.54 -0.10
N THR A 53 6.10 -6.74 -0.62
CA THR A 53 7.53 -6.99 -0.61
C THR A 53 8.16 -5.94 0.30
N ASN A 54 8.88 -6.39 1.32
CA ASN A 54 9.61 -5.56 2.27
C ASN A 54 11.02 -6.10 2.54
N ASP A 55 11.98 -5.25 2.83
CA ASP A 55 13.38 -5.65 3.09
C ASP A 55 13.81 -5.55 4.56
N GLU A 56 13.00 -4.90 5.39
CA GLU A 56 13.15 -4.75 6.83
C GLU A 56 12.03 -5.44 7.62
N THR A 57 12.18 -5.52 8.95
CA THR A 57 11.13 -6.10 9.80
C THR A 57 10.01 -5.09 10.02
N VAL A 58 8.75 -5.47 9.80
CA VAL A 58 7.57 -4.58 9.90
C VAL A 58 6.70 -4.93 11.09
N GLU A 59 6.19 -3.93 11.79
CA GLU A 59 5.29 -4.07 12.96
C GLU A 59 3.87 -3.57 12.71
N GLY A 60 3.68 -2.70 11.73
CA GLY A 60 2.37 -2.11 11.44
C GLY A 60 2.16 -1.86 9.96
N LEU A 61 0.93 -2.03 9.49
CA LEU A 61 0.51 -1.69 8.13
C LEU A 61 -0.86 -1.02 8.15
N SER A 62 -1.01 0.04 7.36
CA SER A 62 -2.27 0.68 7.02
C SER A 62 -2.39 0.70 5.51
N ILE A 63 -3.40 0.01 4.96
CA ILE A 63 -3.61 -0.09 3.51
C ILE A 63 -5.07 0.34 3.22
N PRO A 64 -5.28 1.62 2.85
CA PRO A 64 -6.56 2.08 2.34
C PRO A 64 -6.71 1.65 0.88
N LEU A 65 -7.82 0.99 0.55
CA LEU A 65 -8.16 0.57 -0.80
C LEU A 65 -9.47 1.23 -1.23
N LYS A 66 -9.44 2.00 -2.30
CA LYS A 66 -10.63 2.47 -3.01
C LYS A 66 -10.91 1.56 -4.19
N MET A 67 -12.14 1.12 -4.31
CA MET A 67 -12.58 0.18 -5.35
C MET A 67 -13.65 0.83 -6.19
N THR A 68 -13.58 0.68 -7.51
CA THR A 68 -14.62 1.18 -8.42
C THR A 68 -14.96 0.16 -9.49
N ALA A 69 -16.24 0.14 -9.90
CA ALA A 69 -16.78 -0.79 -10.89
C ALA A 69 -17.69 -0.04 -11.90
N GLY A 70 -17.22 1.11 -12.38
CA GLY A 70 -18.01 2.01 -13.22
C GLY A 70 -19.22 2.56 -12.45
N MET A 71 -20.42 2.37 -13.01
CA MET A 71 -21.68 2.80 -12.39
C MET A 71 -22.25 1.79 -11.39
N ASN A 72 -21.65 0.60 -11.28
CA ASN A 72 -22.14 -0.45 -10.40
C ASN A 72 -21.71 -0.20 -8.95
N LYS A 73 -22.67 -0.25 -8.03
CA LYS A 73 -22.38 -0.17 -6.60
C LYS A 73 -21.84 -1.51 -6.13
N ILE A 74 -20.61 -1.49 -5.66
CA ILE A 74 -19.90 -2.62 -5.07
C ILE A 74 -19.65 -2.39 -3.57
N VAL A 75 -19.40 -3.49 -2.87
CA VAL A 75 -19.03 -3.55 -1.46
C VAL A 75 -17.86 -4.52 -1.29
N ALA A 76 -16.93 -4.23 -0.38
CA ALA A 76 -16.01 -5.25 0.12
C ALA A 76 -16.68 -5.98 1.28
N ASP A 77 -17.04 -7.24 1.09
CA ASP A 77 -17.85 -8.00 2.05
C ASP A 77 -17.01 -8.60 3.17
N SER A 78 -15.82 -9.08 2.82
CA SER A 78 -14.97 -9.79 3.77
C SER A 78 -13.49 -9.69 3.40
N ALA A 79 -12.65 -9.96 4.41
CA ALA A 79 -11.21 -10.02 4.29
C ALA A 79 -10.68 -11.28 5.00
N VAL A 80 -9.89 -12.09 4.30
CA VAL A 80 -9.33 -13.35 4.79
C VAL A 80 -7.82 -13.23 4.92
N TYR A 81 -7.35 -13.29 6.17
CA TYR A 81 -5.94 -13.18 6.54
C TYR A 81 -5.25 -14.54 6.73
N THR A 82 -6.02 -15.61 6.92
CA THR A 82 -5.51 -16.99 7.11
C THR A 82 -4.61 -17.41 5.96
N GLY A 83 -3.45 -18.00 6.26
CA GLY A 83 -2.41 -18.38 5.30
C GLY A 83 -1.63 -17.20 4.71
N GLY A 84 -1.82 -15.99 5.25
CA GLY A 84 -1.10 -14.78 4.86
C GLY A 84 0.05 -14.51 5.83
N ARG A 85 1.00 -13.66 5.43
CA ARG A 85 2.18 -13.34 6.25
C ARG A 85 1.84 -12.61 7.56
N VAL A 86 0.66 -11.99 7.62
CA VAL A 86 0.13 -11.28 8.80
C VAL A 86 -0.89 -12.09 9.59
N GLU A 87 -1.05 -13.39 9.31
CA GLU A 87 -2.02 -14.26 9.99
C GLU A 87 -1.87 -14.20 11.52
N ASN A 88 -0.65 -14.14 12.02
CA ASN A 88 -0.33 -14.13 13.45
C ASN A 88 -0.27 -12.71 14.06
N PHE A 89 -0.67 -11.67 13.32
CA PHE A 89 -0.73 -10.32 13.87
C PHE A 89 -1.83 -10.22 14.92
N THR A 90 -1.56 -9.46 15.98
CA THR A 90 -2.50 -9.26 17.10
C THR A 90 -3.77 -8.55 16.64
N LEU A 91 -3.63 -7.48 15.84
CA LEU A 91 -4.74 -6.76 15.24
C LEU A 91 -4.75 -6.97 13.73
N LYS A 92 -5.91 -7.37 13.20
CA LYS A 92 -6.20 -7.51 11.77
C LYS A 92 -7.56 -6.85 11.49
N ALA A 93 -7.57 -5.53 11.42
CA ALA A 93 -8.75 -4.72 11.20
C ALA A 93 -9.13 -4.68 9.71
N PHE A 94 -10.42 -4.83 9.45
CA PHE A 94 -11.03 -4.63 8.13
C PHE A 94 -12.22 -3.69 8.32
N ARG A 95 -12.13 -2.49 7.74
CA ARG A 95 -13.18 -1.48 7.80
C ARG A 95 -13.68 -1.18 6.38
N PRO A 96 -14.73 -1.86 5.91
CA PRO A 96 -15.39 -1.51 4.67
C PRO A 96 -16.26 -0.26 4.85
N ASP A 97 -16.34 0.55 3.80
CA ASP A 97 -17.25 1.68 3.66
C ASP A 97 -17.93 1.60 2.29
N THR A 98 -19.23 1.27 2.31
CA THR A 98 -20.05 1.10 1.11
C THR A 98 -20.43 2.41 0.45
N ALA A 99 -20.49 3.51 1.21
CA ALA A 99 -20.90 4.80 0.67
C ALA A 99 -19.86 5.38 -0.28
N ILE A 100 -18.57 5.18 0.04
CA ILE A 100 -17.44 5.65 -0.76
C ILE A 100 -16.67 4.52 -1.47
N GLN A 101 -17.18 3.29 -1.37
CA GLN A 101 -16.62 2.09 -2.03
C GLN A 101 -15.15 1.86 -1.70
N CYS A 102 -14.81 1.96 -0.41
CA CYS A 102 -13.45 1.73 0.06
C CYS A 102 -13.39 0.70 1.18
N ALA A 103 -12.20 0.17 1.43
CA ALA A 103 -11.89 -0.61 2.60
C ALA A 103 -10.54 -0.18 3.16
N THR A 104 -10.47 0.05 4.47
CA THR A 104 -9.20 0.28 5.16
C THR A 104 -8.78 -0.99 5.89
N LEU A 105 -7.58 -1.46 5.60
CA LEU A 105 -6.94 -2.60 6.26
C LEU A 105 -5.94 -2.07 7.27
N GLY A 106 -6.10 -2.45 8.54
CA GLY A 106 -5.19 -2.08 9.62
C GLY A 106 -4.59 -3.31 10.25
N MET A 107 -3.27 -3.41 10.29
CA MET A 107 -2.58 -4.59 10.80
C MET A 107 -1.53 -4.14 11.82
N VAL A 108 -1.56 -4.71 13.02
CA VAL A 108 -0.56 -4.44 14.07
C VAL A 108 -0.06 -5.76 14.63
N ALA A 109 1.25 -5.97 14.57
CA ALA A 109 1.87 -7.23 14.94
C ALA A 109 1.67 -7.53 16.43
N ASN A 110 1.88 -6.54 17.31
CA ASN A 110 1.80 -6.67 18.77
C ASN A 110 0.99 -5.52 19.39
N LEU A 111 0.07 -5.85 20.29
CA LEU A 111 -0.52 -4.90 21.26
C LEU A 111 -0.12 -5.24 22.72
N GLY A 112 0.70 -6.27 22.90
CA GLY A 112 1.14 -6.79 24.19
C GLY A 112 2.62 -7.22 24.12
N PRO A 113 3.08 -8.07 25.06
CA PRO A 113 4.51 -8.40 25.20
C PRO A 113 5.03 -9.41 24.15
N THR A 114 4.23 -9.73 23.13
CA THR A 114 4.63 -10.64 22.05
C THR A 114 5.69 -9.99 21.16
N LYS A 115 6.49 -10.83 20.49
CA LYS A 115 7.54 -10.40 19.54
C LYS A 115 7.16 -10.71 18.10
N ASN A 116 5.86 -10.70 17.77
CA ASN A 116 5.43 -10.95 16.41
C ASN A 116 5.89 -9.80 15.53
N SER A 117 6.32 -10.10 14.32
CA SER A 117 6.63 -9.10 13.32
C SER A 117 6.47 -9.73 11.94
N LEU A 118 6.38 -8.89 10.93
CA LEU A 118 6.45 -9.33 9.55
C LEU A 118 7.94 -9.32 9.14
N PRO A 119 8.57 -10.49 8.99
CA PRO A 119 9.98 -10.55 8.59
C PRO A 119 10.15 -10.03 7.15
N PRO A 120 11.38 -9.68 6.72
CA PRO A 120 11.66 -9.36 5.32
C PRO A 120 11.19 -10.45 4.35
N GLY A 121 10.78 -10.05 3.16
CA GLY A 121 10.41 -10.96 2.08
C GLY A 121 9.18 -10.50 1.29
N THR A 122 8.67 -11.42 0.47
CA THR A 122 7.50 -11.19 -0.39
C THR A 122 6.40 -12.19 -0.09
N GLY A 123 5.15 -11.72 -0.07
CA GLY A 123 4.01 -12.64 -0.09
C GLY A 123 2.69 -12.00 0.29
N ARG A 124 1.65 -12.81 0.22
CA ARG A 124 0.27 -12.41 0.48
C ARG A 124 0.06 -11.98 1.93
N LEU A 125 -0.64 -10.87 2.11
CA LEU A 125 -1.12 -10.38 3.40
C LEU A 125 -2.56 -10.81 3.66
N VAL A 126 -3.46 -10.47 2.74
CA VAL A 126 -4.90 -10.63 2.90
C VAL A 126 -5.58 -10.75 1.54
N THR A 127 -6.67 -11.49 1.47
CA THR A 127 -7.55 -11.53 0.30
C THR A 127 -8.90 -10.92 0.66
N LEU A 128 -9.32 -9.89 -0.08
CA LEU A 128 -10.62 -9.25 0.06
C LEU A 128 -11.58 -9.83 -0.97
N PHE A 129 -12.84 -9.94 -0.60
CA PHE A 129 -13.93 -10.32 -1.50
C PHE A 129 -14.84 -9.11 -1.72
N VAL A 130 -15.18 -8.87 -2.98
CA VAL A 130 -15.94 -7.72 -3.45
C VAL A 130 -17.15 -8.20 -4.23
N SER A 131 -18.35 -7.76 -3.84
CA SER A 131 -19.60 -8.12 -4.49
C SER A 131 -20.34 -6.91 -5.03
N SER A 132 -21.18 -7.12 -6.05
CA SER A 132 -22.15 -6.13 -6.51
C SER A 132 -23.35 -6.06 -5.56
N LEU A 133 -23.70 -4.86 -5.12
CA LEU A 133 -24.89 -4.59 -4.31
C LEU A 133 -26.19 -4.59 -5.13
N GLU A 134 -26.09 -4.32 -6.44
CA GLU A 134 -27.25 -4.18 -7.33
C GLU A 134 -27.51 -5.44 -8.16
N ASN A 135 -26.81 -6.55 -7.87
CA ASN A 135 -26.81 -7.78 -8.68
C ASN A 135 -26.50 -7.55 -10.16
N LYS A 136 -25.83 -6.44 -10.49
CA LYS A 136 -25.38 -6.14 -11.85
C LYS A 136 -24.01 -6.76 -12.05
N PRO A 137 -23.70 -7.27 -13.26
CA PRO A 137 -22.35 -7.75 -13.57
C PRO A 137 -21.31 -6.65 -13.33
N ILE A 138 -20.18 -7.01 -12.75
CA ILE A 138 -18.99 -6.18 -12.65
C ILE A 138 -18.12 -6.49 -13.88
N GLU A 139 -18.12 -5.58 -14.85
CA GLU A 139 -17.32 -5.74 -16.08
C GLU A 139 -15.83 -5.50 -15.82
N LYS A 140 -15.52 -4.52 -14.97
CA LYS A 140 -14.15 -4.12 -14.66
C LYS A 140 -14.06 -3.58 -13.24
N LEU A 141 -13.36 -4.31 -12.38
CA LEU A 141 -12.98 -3.83 -11.06
C LEU A 141 -11.66 -3.05 -11.17
N MET A 142 -11.62 -1.86 -10.56
CA MET A 142 -10.41 -1.07 -10.37
C MET A 142 -10.15 -0.88 -8.88
N VAL A 143 -8.88 -0.90 -8.52
CA VAL A 143 -8.40 -0.71 -7.14
C VAL A 143 -7.35 0.40 -7.16
N ASP A 144 -7.37 1.26 -6.14
CA ASP A 144 -6.40 2.33 -5.95
C ASP A 144 -6.15 2.57 -4.45
N THR A 145 -5.04 3.18 -4.09
CA THR A 145 -4.72 3.63 -2.72
C THR A 145 -4.90 5.13 -2.60
N THR A 146 -6.14 5.59 -2.69
CA THR A 146 -6.45 6.98 -2.34
C THR A 146 -6.67 7.12 -0.84
N THR A 147 -6.27 8.25 -0.27
CA THR A 147 -6.50 8.55 1.15
C THR A 147 -7.97 8.35 1.53
N THR A 148 -8.27 7.48 2.51
CA THR A 148 -9.63 7.29 3.02
C THR A 148 -9.88 8.19 4.22
N HIS A 149 -11.12 8.65 4.42
CA HIS A 149 -11.47 9.51 5.56
C HIS A 149 -11.16 8.82 6.91
N PRO A 150 -10.64 9.53 7.94
CA PRO A 150 -10.38 10.97 8.01
C PRO A 150 -8.99 11.44 7.56
N ASN A 151 -8.10 10.55 7.09
CA ASN A 151 -6.83 10.82 6.37
C ASN A 151 -5.91 9.56 6.42
N ASN A 152 -6.44 8.37 6.16
CA ASN A 152 -5.61 7.17 6.13
C ASN A 152 -4.89 7.11 4.78
N SER A 153 -3.57 7.20 4.79
CA SER A 153 -2.72 6.89 3.64
C SER A 153 -2.19 5.47 3.76
N ILE A 154 -1.66 4.95 2.64
CA ILE A 154 -0.86 3.74 2.69
C ILE A 154 0.41 4.01 3.52
N MET A 155 0.68 3.12 4.47
CA MET A 155 1.81 3.26 5.38
C MET A 155 2.23 1.90 5.93
N ILE A 156 3.53 1.69 6.01
CA ILE A 156 4.21 0.60 6.68
C ILE A 156 5.00 1.19 7.84
N VAL A 157 5.04 0.49 8.96
CA VAL A 157 5.80 0.89 10.14
C VAL A 157 6.86 -0.18 10.40
N ALA A 158 8.12 0.20 10.20
CA ALA A 158 9.28 -0.63 10.49
C ALA A 158 9.45 -0.85 12.01
N SER A 159 10.01 -2.00 12.37
CA SER A 159 10.37 -2.29 13.75
C SER A 159 11.52 -1.41 14.22
N THR A 160 11.44 -1.00 15.48
CA THR A 160 12.54 -0.31 16.16
C THR A 160 13.82 -1.16 16.22
N SER A 161 13.72 -2.49 16.11
CA SER A 161 14.88 -3.38 16.08
C SER A 161 15.77 -3.19 14.86
N ASN A 162 15.24 -2.60 13.78
CA ASN A 162 16.00 -2.37 12.54
C ASN A 162 17.11 -1.31 12.71
N TRP A 163 17.13 -0.55 13.82
CA TRP A 163 18.17 0.46 14.11
C TRP A 163 19.39 -0.07 14.90
N GLY A 164 19.44 -1.37 15.20
CA GLY A 164 20.52 -1.98 15.98
C GLY A 164 20.38 -1.84 17.50
N GLU A 165 21.24 -2.54 18.26
CA GLU A 165 21.14 -2.76 19.72
C GLU A 165 21.18 -1.50 20.62
N HIS A 166 21.39 -0.31 20.08
CA HIS A 166 21.75 0.88 20.88
C HIS A 166 20.63 1.90 21.13
N ARG A 167 19.33 1.61 20.89
CA ARG A 167 18.29 2.66 20.89
C ARG A 167 16.98 2.37 21.62
N LEU A 168 16.95 1.39 22.51
CA LEU A 168 15.68 0.93 23.10
C LEU A 168 15.07 1.88 24.16
N ASP A 169 15.87 2.73 24.83
CA ASP A 169 15.35 3.46 26.00
C ASP A 169 14.87 4.90 25.74
N THR A 170 15.30 5.56 24.65
CA THR A 170 14.80 6.90 24.28
C THR A 170 14.96 7.21 22.79
N ILE A 171 13.95 6.86 22.00
CA ILE A 171 13.85 7.37 20.63
C ILE A 171 13.32 8.81 20.69
N LYS A 172 14.14 9.78 20.29
CA LYS A 172 13.67 11.17 20.07
C LYS A 172 12.50 11.14 19.09
N VAL A 173 11.41 11.84 19.42
CA VAL A 173 10.15 11.86 18.62
C VAL A 173 10.42 12.16 17.14
N GLU A 174 11.40 13.02 16.86
CA GLU A 174 11.84 13.40 15.51
C GLU A 174 12.29 12.21 14.66
N LYS A 175 12.84 11.16 15.27
CA LYS A 175 13.31 9.96 14.56
C LYS A 175 12.21 8.94 14.28
N ARG A 176 11.02 9.07 14.87
CA ARG A 176 9.91 8.12 14.61
C ARG A 176 9.47 8.14 13.15
N LYS A 177 9.60 9.30 12.49
CA LYS A 177 9.37 9.43 11.04
C LYS A 177 10.29 8.56 10.20
N GLU A 178 11.46 8.17 10.71
CA GLU A 178 12.38 7.27 10.02
C GLU A 178 11.88 5.81 10.02
N LEU A 179 10.88 5.45 10.85
CA LEU A 179 10.22 4.13 10.84
C LEU A 179 8.98 4.10 9.95
N GLU A 180 8.48 5.27 9.54
CA GLU A 180 7.33 5.39 8.65
C GLU A 180 7.79 5.20 7.21
N ILE A 181 7.34 4.12 6.59
CA ILE A 181 7.61 3.80 5.20
C ILE A 181 6.31 4.01 4.42
N ILE A 182 6.41 4.78 3.33
CA ILE A 182 5.32 4.94 2.39
C ILE A 182 5.67 4.04 1.19
N PRO A 183 5.07 2.85 1.09
CA PRO A 183 5.41 1.91 0.04
C PRO A 183 4.87 2.37 -1.31
N VAL A 184 5.49 1.86 -2.37
CA VAL A 184 4.96 1.94 -3.73
C VAL A 184 3.71 1.06 -3.81
N PHE A 185 2.64 1.56 -4.44
CA PHE A 185 1.44 0.76 -4.69
C PHE A 185 1.37 0.33 -6.15
N VAL A 186 1.16 -0.97 -6.39
CA VAL A 186 1.11 -1.56 -7.74
C VAL A 186 -0.14 -2.42 -7.89
N VAL A 187 -0.94 -2.14 -8.91
CA VAL A 187 -2.11 -2.95 -9.26
C VAL A 187 -1.72 -3.95 -10.35
N LYS A 188 -1.94 -5.23 -10.09
CA LYS A 188 -1.76 -6.31 -11.05
C LYS A 188 -3.12 -6.86 -11.48
N LYS A 189 -3.28 -7.11 -12.77
CA LYS A 189 -4.44 -7.77 -13.34
C LYS A 189 -4.02 -9.16 -13.79
N LEU A 190 -4.74 -10.17 -13.31
CA LEU A 190 -4.62 -11.55 -13.76
C LEU A 190 -5.65 -11.83 -14.85
#